data_AF-A0A2S2NK85-F1
#
_entry.id   AF-A0A2S2NK85-F1
#
_cell.length_a   1.000
_cell.length_b   1.000
_cell.length_c   1.000
_cell.angle_alpha   90.00
_cell.angle_beta   90.00
_cell.angle_gamma   90.00
#
_symmetry.space_group_name_H-M   'P 1'
#
loop_
_entity.id
_entity.type
_entity.pdbx_description
1 polymer ?
#
loop_
_entity_poly.entity_id
_entity_poly.type
_entity_poly.pdbx_seq_one_letter_code
_entity_poly.pdbx_strand_id
1 'polypeptide(L)'
;MSKVFERIILSRLKYLINIRNEQHAFRTGHSTTTQLITLIDDLTSKTQEGEKTVAVFLDVAKAFDRVWHQGLIYKLMTTNVPLPLIKLVDSFLKNRSFQIKIDDHLSTPRKINAGVPQGSCLSTLLYLVYTNDFPTLRPTTASLFANDTLLYTSNRNYKYAVLALQRQLIITSEWFSKWRIQLNISKIGGIK
;
A
#
# COMPACT_ATOMS: atom_id res chain seq x y z
N MET A 1 -8.48 -23.89 -4.98
CA MET A 1 -7.85 -23.37 -6.22
C MET A 1 -6.35 -23.49 -6.06
N SER A 2 -5.68 -24.22 -6.95
CA SER A 2 -4.28 -24.64 -6.80
C SER A 2 -3.33 -23.43 -6.76
N LYS A 3 -2.37 -23.41 -5.83
CA LYS A 3 -1.29 -22.39 -5.73
C LYS A 3 -0.56 -22.17 -7.06
N VAL A 4 -0.56 -23.17 -7.95
CA VAL A 4 0.01 -23.08 -9.30
C VAL A 4 -0.75 -22.09 -10.16
N PHE A 5 -2.08 -22.10 -10.12
CA PHE A 5 -2.92 -21.20 -10.92
C PHE A 5 -2.72 -19.74 -10.49
N GLU A 6 -2.66 -19.48 -9.18
CA GLU A 6 -2.36 -18.16 -8.65
C GLU A 6 -1.00 -17.65 -9.13
N ARG A 7 0.02 -18.51 -9.17
CA ARG A 7 1.36 -18.15 -9.68
C ARG A 7 1.36 -17.80 -11.16
N ILE A 8 0.55 -18.47 -11.98
CA ILE A 8 0.41 -18.15 -13.41
C ILE A 8 -0.23 -16.77 -13.58
N ILE A 9 -1.33 -16.49 -12.86
CA ILE A 9 -1.98 -15.17 -12.89
C ILE A 9 -1.00 -14.09 -12.41
N LEU A 10 -0.31 -14.34 -11.29
CA LEU A 10 0.67 -13.42 -10.73
C LEU A 10 1.76 -13.06 -11.75
N SER A 11 2.32 -14.05 -12.45
CA SER A 11 3.37 -13.83 -13.45
C SER A 11 2.87 -12.95 -14.60
N ARG A 12 1.65 -13.20 -15.10
CA ARG A 12 1.05 -12.39 -16.18
C ARG A 12 0.77 -10.96 -15.72
N LEU A 13 0.23 -10.78 -14.52
CA LEU A 13 -0.07 -9.46 -13.97
C LEU A 13 1.19 -8.64 -13.69
N LYS A 14 2.26 -9.26 -13.17
CA LYS A 14 3.55 -8.58 -12.93
C LYS A 14 4.17 -8.01 -14.21
N TYR A 15 3.95 -8.67 -15.35
CA TYR A 15 4.45 -8.17 -16.64
C TYR A 15 3.64 -6.97 -17.15
N LEU A 16 2.34 -6.92 -16.83
CA LEU A 16 1.43 -5.91 -17.36
C LEU A 16 1.28 -4.67 -16.47
N ILE A 17 1.63 -4.78 -15.20
CA ILE A 17 1.47 -3.72 -14.21
C ILE A 17 2.84 -3.20 -13.79
N ASN A 18 3.06 -1.91 -14.01
CA ASN A 18 4.22 -1.23 -13.45
C ASN A 18 3.92 -0.75 -12.03
N ILE A 19 4.72 -1.22 -11.06
CA ILE A 19 4.64 -0.77 -9.67
C ILE A 19 5.51 0.46 -9.51
N ARG A 20 4.99 1.47 -8.82
CA ARG A 20 5.70 2.73 -8.55
C ARG A 20 7.06 2.51 -7.88
N ASN A 21 7.98 3.43 -8.15
CA ASN A 21 9.37 3.27 -7.73
C ASN A 21 9.58 3.39 -6.22
N GLU A 22 8.75 4.18 -5.57
CA GLU A 22 8.79 4.46 -4.12
C GLU A 22 8.33 3.27 -3.27
N GLN A 23 7.74 2.24 -3.90
CA GLN A 23 7.39 1.00 -3.23
C GLN A 23 8.60 0.07 -3.21
N HIS A 24 9.05 -0.29 -2.02
CA HIS A 24 10.15 -1.24 -1.79
C HIS A 24 9.64 -2.63 -1.38
N ALA A 25 8.42 -2.77 -0.89
CA ALA A 25 7.92 -4.08 -0.50
C ALA A 25 7.56 -4.95 -1.71
N PHE A 26 7.87 -6.24 -1.59
CA PHE A 26 7.47 -7.30 -2.52
C PHE A 26 7.90 -7.11 -4.00
N ARG A 27 8.94 -6.29 -4.22
CA ARG A 27 9.63 -6.16 -5.51
C ARG A 27 10.91 -6.96 -5.49
N THR A 28 11.24 -7.57 -6.61
CA THR A 28 12.52 -8.26 -6.79
C THR A 28 13.65 -7.24 -6.65
N GLY A 29 14.66 -7.54 -5.83
CA GLY A 29 15.81 -6.65 -5.61
C GLY A 29 15.59 -5.55 -4.56
N HIS A 30 14.40 -5.47 -3.94
CA HIS A 30 14.14 -4.55 -2.84
C HIS A 30 13.90 -5.32 -1.53
N SER A 31 14.43 -4.78 -0.45
CA SER A 31 14.28 -5.24 0.93
C SER A 31 14.06 -4.06 1.88
N THR A 32 13.69 -4.36 3.12
CA THR A 32 13.68 -3.38 4.20
C THR A 32 15.03 -2.68 4.36
N THR A 33 16.14 -3.41 4.20
CA THR A 33 17.49 -2.86 4.29
C THR A 33 17.78 -1.88 3.16
N THR A 34 17.43 -2.20 1.91
CA THR A 34 17.63 -1.27 0.79
C THR A 34 16.83 0.02 0.97
N GLN A 35 15.59 -0.08 1.46
CA GLN A 35 14.77 1.10 1.73
C GLN A 35 15.37 1.97 2.83
N LEU A 36 15.84 1.34 3.91
CA LEU A 36 16.47 2.04 5.02
C LEU A 36 17.76 2.75 4.58
N ILE A 37 18.59 2.09 3.77
CA ILE A 37 19.82 2.68 3.23
C ILE A 37 19.50 3.89 2.36
N THR A 38 18.58 3.77 1.39
CA THR A 38 18.18 4.88 0.52
C THR A 38 17.61 6.05 1.33
N LEU A 39 16.82 5.76 2.36
CA LEU A 39 16.29 6.80 3.25
C LEU A 39 17.39 7.49 4.05
N ILE A 40 18.31 6.75 4.66
CA ILE A 40 19.41 7.32 5.45
C ILE A 40 20.31 8.18 4.56
N ASP A 41 20.62 7.72 3.35
CA ASP A 41 21.46 8.44 2.41
C ASP A 41 20.84 9.79 2.02
N ASP A 42 19.54 9.79 1.67
CA ASP A 42 18.81 11.03 1.33
C ASP A 42 18.69 11.97 2.54
N LEU A 43 18.34 11.47 3.72
CA LEU A 43 18.27 12.30 4.93
C LEU A 43 19.63 12.89 5.30
N THR A 44 20.71 12.11 5.12
CA THR A 44 22.07 12.56 5.41
C THR A 44 22.52 13.65 4.45
N SER A 45 22.25 13.50 3.15
CA SER A 45 22.57 14.51 2.14
C SER A 45 21.83 15.83 2.40
N LYS A 46 20.53 15.76 2.71
CA LYS A 46 19.72 16.94 3.07
C LYS A 46 20.23 17.65 4.30
N THR A 47 20.67 16.89 5.31
CA THR A 47 21.28 17.45 6.52
C THR A 47 22.60 18.15 6.22
N GLN A 48 23.45 17.58 5.37
CA GLN A 48 24.71 18.19 4.93
C GLN A 48 24.49 19.48 4.12
N GLU A 49 23.38 19.58 3.38
CA GLU A 49 22.96 20.79 2.65
C GLU A 49 22.41 21.91 3.56
N GLY A 50 22.35 21.69 4.87
CA GLY A 50 21.82 22.61 5.88
C GLY A 50 20.29 22.63 5.93
N GLU A 51 19.61 21.63 5.38
CA GLU A 51 18.17 21.52 5.42
C GLU A 51 17.67 20.87 6.71
N LYS A 52 16.43 21.21 7.09
CA LYS A 52 15.71 20.57 8.19
C LYS A 52 14.62 19.69 7.62
N THR A 53 14.61 18.43 8.03
CA THR A 53 13.66 17.43 7.56
C THR A 53 12.52 17.28 8.56
N VAL A 54 11.29 17.27 8.07
CA VAL A 54 10.11 16.86 8.85
C VAL A 54 9.54 15.59 8.25
N ALA A 55 9.08 14.68 9.11
CA ALA A 55 8.60 13.38 8.66
C ALA A 55 7.39 12.89 9.47
N VAL A 56 6.52 12.14 8.81
CA VAL A 56 5.36 11.46 9.40
C VAL A 56 5.29 10.02 8.92
N PHE A 57 5.12 9.11 9.88
CA PHE A 57 4.86 7.70 9.65
C PHE A 57 3.36 7.43 9.67
N LEU A 58 2.89 6.74 8.64
CA LEU A 58 1.51 6.30 8.47
C LEU A 58 1.49 4.77 8.42
N ASP A 59 0.70 4.15 9.30
CA ASP A 59 0.45 2.71 9.31
C ASP A 59 -0.99 2.43 8.87
N VAL A 60 -1.17 1.57 7.86
CA VAL A 60 -2.50 1.15 7.40
C VAL A 60 -3.03 0.00 8.25
N ALA A 61 -4.16 0.23 8.91
CA ALA A 61 -4.79 -0.77 9.79
C ALA A 61 -5.38 -1.94 8.98
N LYS A 62 -4.90 -3.16 9.26
CA LYS A 62 -5.36 -4.41 8.63
C LYS A 62 -5.35 -4.32 7.09
N ALA A 63 -4.24 -3.85 6.53
CA ALA A 63 -4.09 -3.51 5.13
C ALA A 63 -4.61 -4.56 4.14
N PHE A 64 -4.29 -5.84 4.34
CA PHE A 64 -4.76 -6.92 3.48
C PHE A 64 -6.24 -7.26 3.69
N ASP A 65 -6.77 -7.12 4.91
CA ASP A 65 -8.14 -7.53 5.24
C ASP A 65 -9.19 -6.49 4.83
N ARG A 66 -8.77 -5.27 4.48
CA ARG A 66 -9.66 -4.13 4.22
C ARG A 66 -9.66 -3.63 2.79
N VAL A 67 -8.95 -4.31 1.88
CA VAL A 67 -8.95 -3.99 0.45
C VAL A 67 -10.39 -3.99 -0.08
N TRP A 68 -10.87 -2.85 -0.55
CA TRP A 68 -12.21 -2.75 -1.08
C TRP A 68 -12.26 -3.38 -2.48
N HIS A 69 -13.01 -4.47 -2.63
CA HIS A 69 -13.00 -5.28 -3.86
C HIS A 69 -13.40 -4.47 -5.10
N GLN A 70 -14.50 -3.71 -5.04
CA GLN A 70 -14.94 -2.91 -6.19
C GLN A 70 -13.91 -1.82 -6.54
N GLY A 71 -13.29 -1.19 -5.53
CA GLY A 71 -12.22 -0.22 -5.74
C GLY A 71 -10.98 -0.83 -6.40
N LEU A 72 -10.59 -2.04 -5.99
CA LEU A 72 -9.48 -2.78 -6.60
C LEU A 72 -9.79 -3.16 -8.06
N ILE A 73 -10.99 -3.67 -8.35
CA ILE A 73 -11.39 -4.00 -9.71
C ILE A 73 -11.42 -2.74 -10.60
N TYR A 74 -11.92 -1.62 -10.08
CA TYR A 74 -11.87 -0.35 -10.78
C TYR A 74 -10.42 0.06 -11.09
N LYS A 75 -9.51 0.00 -10.12
CA LYS A 75 -8.08 0.30 -10.36
C LYS A 75 -7.45 -0.63 -11.40
N LEU A 76 -7.77 -1.92 -11.38
CA LEU A 76 -7.31 -2.86 -12.40
C LEU A 76 -7.83 -2.49 -13.80
N MET A 77 -9.08 -2.04 -13.91
CA MET A 77 -9.65 -1.57 -15.19
C MET A 77 -8.96 -0.30 -15.71
N THR A 78 -8.32 0.49 -14.84
CA THR A 78 -7.51 1.65 -15.26
C THR A 78 -6.08 1.29 -15.68
N THR A 79 -5.70 0.01 -15.64
CA THR A 79 -4.39 -0.46 -16.11
C THR A 79 -4.50 -1.13 -17.48
N ASN A 80 -3.36 -1.50 -18.08
CA ASN A 80 -3.31 -2.23 -19.35
C ASN A 80 -3.65 -3.74 -19.22
N VAL A 81 -4.25 -4.17 -18.10
CA VAL A 81 -4.61 -5.56 -17.87
C VAL A 81 -5.84 -5.95 -18.69
N PRO A 82 -5.78 -7.02 -19.51
CA PRO A 82 -6.93 -7.49 -20.27
C PRO A 82 -8.13 -7.88 -19.40
N LEU A 83 -9.34 -7.57 -19.88
CA LEU A 83 -10.60 -7.85 -19.18
C LEU A 83 -10.75 -9.32 -18.70
N PRO A 84 -10.34 -10.36 -19.45
CA PRO A 84 -10.41 -11.74 -18.96
C PRO A 84 -9.59 -11.98 -17.68
N LEU A 85 -8.41 -11.37 -17.56
CA LEU A 85 -7.60 -11.47 -16.33
C LEU A 85 -8.25 -10.72 -15.17
N ILE A 86 -8.87 -9.57 -15.43
CA ILE A 86 -9.63 -8.83 -14.41
C ILE A 86 -10.80 -9.67 -13.90
N LYS A 87 -11.53 -10.35 -14.79
CA LYS A 87 -12.62 -11.27 -14.41
C LYS A 87 -12.13 -12.45 -13.56
N LEU A 88 -10.93 -12.97 -13.83
CA LEU A 88 -10.32 -14.01 -12.99
C LEU A 88 -10.00 -13.48 -11.58
N VAL A 89 -9.46 -12.27 -11.48
CA VAL A 89 -9.22 -11.61 -10.18
C VAL A 89 -10.52 -11.35 -9.45
N ASP A 90 -11.56 -10.86 -10.13
CA ASP A 90 -12.88 -10.64 -9.55
C ASP A 90 -13.50 -11.95 -9.00
N SER A 91 -13.41 -13.03 -9.78
CA SER A 91 -13.82 -14.36 -9.34
C SER A 91 -13.00 -14.88 -8.16
N PHE A 92 -11.71 -14.54 -8.08
CA PHE A 92 -10.85 -14.92 -6.96
C PHE A 92 -11.23 -14.21 -5.65
N LEU A 93 -11.82 -13.02 -5.72
CA LEU A 93 -12.20 -12.22 -4.55
C LEU A 93 -13.63 -12.51 -4.06
N LYS A 94 -14.55 -12.85 -4.97
CA LYS A 94 -15.99 -13.05 -4.72
C LYS A 94 -16.35 -14.37 -4.03
N ASN A 95 -17.56 -14.42 -3.46
CA ASN A 95 -18.20 -15.59 -2.86
C ASN A 95 -17.39 -16.31 -1.78
N ARG A 96 -16.57 -15.56 -1.04
CA ARG A 96 -15.83 -16.11 0.10
C ARG A 96 -16.60 -15.91 1.40
N SER A 97 -16.50 -16.88 2.28
CA SER A 97 -17.04 -16.83 3.63
C SER A 97 -16.03 -17.36 4.64
N PHE A 98 -16.17 -16.95 5.90
CA PHE A 98 -15.39 -17.48 7.01
C PHE A 98 -16.30 -17.94 8.14
N GLN A 99 -15.78 -18.83 8.97
CA GLN A 99 -16.36 -19.27 10.23
C GLN A 99 -15.26 -19.26 11.29
N ILE A 100 -15.66 -19.03 12.55
CA ILE A 100 -14.76 -19.06 13.70
C ILE A 100 -15.06 -20.35 14.46
N LYS A 101 -14.04 -21.15 14.75
CA LYS A 101 -14.14 -22.31 15.65
C LYS A 101 -13.55 -21.92 17.01
N ILE A 102 -14.33 -22.07 18.07
CA ILE A 102 -13.88 -21.95 19.47
C ILE A 102 -14.28 -23.26 20.15
N ASP A 103 -13.29 -24.02 20.63
CA ASP A 103 -13.46 -25.39 21.10
C ASP A 103 -14.20 -26.25 20.06
N ASP A 104 -15.32 -26.87 20.41
CA ASP A 104 -16.15 -27.67 19.49
C ASP A 104 -17.32 -26.88 18.85
N HIS A 105 -17.36 -25.57 19.06
CA HIS A 105 -18.41 -24.72 18.50
C HIS A 105 -17.92 -23.97 17.25
N LEU A 106 -18.68 -24.09 16.17
CA LEU A 106 -18.50 -23.32 14.94
C LEU A 106 -19.51 -22.18 14.86
N SER A 107 -19.04 -20.98 14.55
CA SER A 107 -19.91 -19.85 14.25
C SER A 107 -20.70 -20.07 12.95
N THR A 108 -21.78 -19.32 12.77
CA THR A 108 -22.45 -19.24 11.48
C THR A 108 -21.50 -18.68 10.41
N PRO A 109 -21.60 -19.15 9.14
CA PRO A 109 -20.81 -18.59 8.04
C PRO A 109 -21.10 -17.11 7.84
N ARG A 110 -20.04 -16.31 7.75
CA ARG A 110 -20.12 -14.88 7.42
C ARG A 110 -19.44 -14.61 6.09
N LYS A 111 -20.08 -13.81 5.22
CA LYS A 111 -19.51 -13.42 3.93
C LYS A 111 -18.35 -12.44 4.10
N ILE A 112 -17.33 -12.58 3.26
CA ILE A 112 -16.18 -11.68 3.17
C ILE A 112 -16.46 -10.64 2.08
N ASN A 113 -16.68 -9.39 2.48
CA ASN A 113 -17.00 -8.28 1.57
C ASN A 113 -15.80 -7.37 1.26
N ALA A 114 -14.66 -7.58 1.94
CA ALA A 114 -13.44 -6.82 1.75
C ALA A 114 -12.22 -7.69 2.09
N GLY A 115 -11.06 -7.27 1.60
CA GLY A 115 -9.77 -7.89 1.86
C GLY A 115 -9.34 -8.93 0.84
N VAL A 116 -8.05 -9.17 0.74
CA VAL A 116 -7.43 -10.20 -0.09
C VAL A 116 -6.97 -11.36 0.81
N PRO A 117 -7.03 -12.63 0.34
CA PRO A 117 -6.73 -13.77 1.22
C PRO A 117 -5.26 -13.79 1.65
N GLN A 118 -5.02 -13.84 2.97
CA GLN A 118 -3.67 -13.97 3.52
C GLN A 118 -3.06 -15.33 3.13
N GLY A 119 -1.75 -15.37 2.86
CA GLY A 119 -1.05 -16.59 2.42
C GLY A 119 -1.17 -16.92 0.93
N SER A 120 -1.93 -16.13 0.16
CA SER A 120 -1.93 -16.19 -1.31
C SER A 120 -0.82 -15.33 -1.88
N CYS A 121 -0.09 -15.87 -2.87
CA CYS A 121 0.94 -15.12 -3.59
C CYS A 121 0.37 -13.99 -4.46
N LEU A 122 -0.91 -14.11 -4.86
CA LEU A 122 -1.60 -13.11 -5.67
C LEU A 122 -2.03 -11.90 -4.83
N SER A 123 -2.44 -12.12 -3.58
CA SER A 123 -2.91 -11.09 -2.65
C SER A 123 -1.91 -9.95 -2.46
N THR A 124 -0.62 -10.28 -2.38
CA THR A 124 0.45 -9.30 -2.26
C THR A 124 0.47 -8.32 -3.44
N LEU A 125 0.42 -8.84 -4.67
CA LEU A 125 0.38 -7.99 -5.86
C LEU A 125 -0.92 -7.17 -5.92
N LEU A 126 -2.06 -7.77 -5.59
CA LEU A 126 -3.33 -7.06 -5.57
C LEU A 126 -3.34 -5.88 -4.59
N TYR A 127 -2.70 -6.05 -3.43
CA TYR A 127 -2.52 -4.95 -2.49
C TYR A 127 -1.60 -3.85 -3.06
N LEU A 128 -0.50 -4.21 -3.73
CA LEU A 128 0.36 -3.25 -4.40
C LEU A 128 -0.38 -2.47 -5.50
N VAL A 129 -1.19 -3.14 -6.31
CA VAL A 129 -2.06 -2.50 -7.30
C VAL A 129 -3.03 -1.53 -6.62
N TYR A 130 -3.59 -1.94 -5.49
CA TYR A 130 -4.56 -1.14 -4.75
C TYR A 130 -3.97 0.17 -4.22
N THR A 131 -2.67 0.22 -3.92
CA THR A 131 -2.00 1.40 -3.36
C THR A 131 -1.08 2.10 -4.36
N ASN A 132 -1.02 1.64 -5.61
CA ASN A 132 -0.07 2.12 -6.61
C ASN A 132 -0.25 3.60 -6.99
N ASP A 133 -1.48 4.10 -6.89
CA ASP A 133 -1.88 5.49 -7.15
C ASP A 133 -1.82 6.40 -5.91
N PHE A 134 -1.10 5.98 -4.86
CA PHE A 134 -0.92 6.81 -3.66
C PHE A 134 -0.36 8.20 -4.02
N PRO A 135 -0.93 9.30 -3.50
CA PRO A 135 -0.56 10.64 -3.95
C PRO A 135 0.83 11.06 -3.45
N THR A 136 1.60 11.75 -4.29
CA THR A 136 2.90 12.31 -3.90
C THR A 136 3.09 13.68 -4.55
N LEU A 137 3.24 14.71 -3.73
CA LEU A 137 3.36 16.11 -4.11
C LEU A 137 4.77 16.59 -3.76
N ARG A 138 5.52 17.06 -4.77
CA ARG A 138 6.83 17.66 -4.54
C ARG A 138 6.68 18.94 -3.67
N PRO A 139 7.62 19.22 -2.75
CA PRO A 139 8.90 18.54 -2.53
C PRO A 139 8.85 17.34 -1.57
N THR A 140 7.67 16.84 -1.22
CA THR A 140 7.54 15.69 -0.31
C THR A 140 7.88 14.39 -1.02
N THR A 141 8.68 13.56 -0.35
CA THR A 141 9.02 12.21 -0.77
C THR A 141 8.18 11.23 0.02
N ALA A 142 7.64 10.23 -0.69
CA ALA A 142 6.99 9.07 -0.09
C ALA A 142 7.95 7.88 -0.15
N SER A 143 8.06 7.15 0.95
CA SER A 143 8.77 5.87 1.02
C SER A 143 7.77 4.83 1.50
N LEU A 144 7.45 3.87 0.63
CA LEU A 144 6.36 2.91 0.81
C LEU A 144 6.93 1.50 1.03
N PHE A 145 6.46 0.84 2.08
CA PHE A 145 6.74 -0.57 2.32
C PHE A 145 5.46 -1.27 2.75
N ALA A 146 4.77 -1.89 1.78
CA ALA A 146 3.49 -2.57 2.04
C ALA A 146 2.48 -1.63 2.72
N ASN A 147 2.15 -1.89 3.99
CA ASN A 147 1.22 -1.09 4.81
C ASN A 147 1.87 0.13 5.48
N ASP A 148 3.20 0.18 5.53
CA ASP A 148 3.95 1.27 6.15
C ASP A 148 4.28 2.34 5.10
N THR A 149 4.03 3.60 5.45
CA THR A 149 4.31 4.75 4.59
C THR A 149 5.02 5.82 5.40
N LEU A 150 6.20 6.21 4.95
CA LEU A 150 6.92 7.37 5.46
C LEU A 150 6.78 8.52 4.47
N LEU A 151 6.28 9.65 4.95
CA LEU A 151 6.26 10.91 4.22
C LEU A 151 7.26 11.85 4.86
N TYR A 152 8.17 12.41 4.07
CA TYR A 152 9.15 13.37 4.59
C TYR A 152 9.48 14.44 3.56
N THR A 153 9.87 15.60 4.07
CA THR A 153 10.26 16.73 3.24
C THR A 153 11.32 17.52 3.97
N SER A 154 12.25 18.10 3.21
CA SER A 154 13.38 18.84 3.73
C SER A 154 13.39 20.25 3.14
N ASN A 155 13.75 21.21 3.98
CA ASN A 155 13.96 22.60 3.55
C ASN A 155 14.87 23.33 4.53
N ARG A 156 15.69 24.27 4.04
CA ARG A 156 16.46 25.17 4.92
C ARG A 156 15.57 25.95 5.90
N ASN A 157 14.37 26.33 5.46
CA ASN A 157 13.35 26.90 6.32
C ASN A 157 12.34 25.83 6.76
N TYR A 158 12.44 25.46 8.03
CA TYR A 158 11.55 24.50 8.69
C TYR A 158 10.06 24.77 8.46
N LYS A 159 9.62 26.04 8.43
CA LYS A 159 8.20 26.37 8.24
C LYS A 159 7.71 25.95 6.84
N TYR A 160 8.55 26.07 5.81
CA TYR A 160 8.21 25.61 4.47
C TYR A 160 8.15 24.09 4.40
N ALA A 161 9.05 23.40 5.10
CA ALA A 161 9.01 21.94 5.18
C ALA A 161 7.70 21.46 5.84
N VAL A 162 7.30 22.07 6.97
CA VAL A 162 6.02 21.77 7.64
C VAL A 162 4.83 22.05 6.73
N LEU A 163 4.79 23.19 6.05
CA LEU A 163 3.68 23.54 5.14
C LEU A 163 3.57 22.56 3.96
N ALA A 164 4.69 22.15 3.38
CA ALA A 164 4.71 21.16 2.31
C ALA A 164 4.20 19.80 2.79
N LEU A 165 4.68 19.32 3.94
CA LEU A 165 4.22 18.06 4.52
C LEU A 165 2.73 18.11 4.89
N GLN A 166 2.24 19.24 5.41
CA GLN A 166 0.82 19.42 5.72
C GLN A 166 -0.05 19.31 4.46
N ARG A 167 0.36 19.93 3.34
CA ARG A 167 -0.36 19.81 2.06
C ARG A 167 -0.38 18.38 1.57
N GLN A 168 0.74 17.66 1.68
CA GLN A 168 0.79 16.23 1.37
C GLN A 168 -0.19 15.43 2.24
N LEU A 169 -0.27 15.69 3.55
CA LEU A 169 -1.17 14.96 4.44
C LEU A 169 -2.65 15.18 4.09
N ILE A 170 -3.02 16.37 3.63
CA ILE A 170 -4.40 16.67 3.19
C ILE A 170 -4.79 15.78 2.01
N ILE A 171 -4.00 15.78 0.93
CA ILE A 171 -4.31 14.97 -0.27
C ILE A 171 -4.24 13.46 0.03
N THR A 172 -3.33 13.05 0.92
CA THR A 172 -3.23 11.66 1.39
C THR A 172 -4.48 11.25 2.17
N SER A 173 -5.02 12.13 3.02
CA SER A 173 -6.25 11.88 3.79
C SER A 173 -7.47 11.73 2.88
N GLU A 174 -7.62 12.62 1.89
CA GLU A 174 -8.67 12.54 0.88
C GLU A 174 -8.59 11.22 0.09
N TRP A 175 -7.37 10.81 -0.29
CA TRP A 175 -7.13 9.55 -0.98
C TRP A 175 -7.50 8.33 -0.10
N PHE A 176 -7.13 8.33 1.19
CA PHE A 176 -7.54 7.27 2.11
C PHE A 176 -9.05 7.17 2.24
N SER A 177 -9.74 8.31 2.35
CA SER A 177 -11.21 8.36 2.40
C SER A 177 -11.84 7.81 1.11
N LYS A 178 -11.39 8.29 -0.06
CA LYS A 178 -11.85 7.85 -1.39
C LYS A 178 -11.72 6.33 -1.55
N TRP A 179 -10.60 5.76 -1.12
CA TRP A 179 -10.31 4.34 -1.24
C TRP A 179 -10.64 3.53 0.02
N ARG A 180 -11.38 4.09 0.99
CA ARG A 180 -11.84 3.38 2.20
C ARG A 180 -10.70 2.69 2.96
N ILE A 181 -9.51 3.26 2.94
CA ILE A 181 -8.34 2.76 3.66
C ILE A 181 -8.35 3.40 5.04
N GLN A 182 -8.24 2.58 6.07
CA GLN A 182 -8.21 3.04 7.45
C GLN A 182 -6.76 3.09 7.96
N LEU A 183 -6.38 4.22 8.53
CA LEU A 183 -5.11 4.35 9.25
C LEU A 183 -5.22 3.81 10.68
N ASN A 184 -4.09 3.33 11.18
CA ASN A 184 -3.91 2.95 12.56
C ASN A 184 -3.51 4.17 13.40
N ILE A 185 -4.51 4.86 13.96
CA ILE A 185 -4.32 6.15 14.66
C ILE A 185 -3.33 6.02 15.83
N SER A 186 -3.28 4.87 16.51
CA SER A 186 -2.37 4.65 17.64
C SER A 186 -0.90 4.45 17.24
N LYS A 187 -0.61 4.30 15.95
CA LYS A 187 0.75 4.11 15.42
C LYS A 187 1.19 5.24 14.48
N ILE A 188 0.45 6.35 14.43
CA ILE A 188 0.90 7.54 13.70
C ILE A 188 1.96 8.24 14.55
N GLY A 189 3.18 8.33 14.03
CA GLY A 189 4.31 8.99 14.68
C GLY A 189 4.85 10.13 13.83
N GLY A 190 5.08 11.30 14.43
CA GLY A 190 5.80 12.40 13.81
C GLY A 190 7.24 12.46 14.33
N ILE A 191 8.20 12.66 13.42
CA ILE A 191 9.59 13.00 13.79
C ILE A 191 9.81 14.47 13.44
N LYS A 192 10.26 15.24 14.42
CA LYS A 192 10.64 16.65 14.30
C LYS A 192 12.14 16.79 14.14
#